data_AF-A0A937BMI5-F1
#
_entry.id   AF-A0A937BMI5-F1
#
_cell.length_a   1.000
_cell.length_b   1.000
_cell.length_c   1.000
_cell.angle_alpha   90.00
_cell.angle_beta   90.00
_cell.angle_gamma   90.00
#
_symmetry.space_group_name_H-M   'P 1'
#
loop_
_entity.id
_entity.type
_entity.pdbx_description
1 polymer ?
#
loop_
_entity_poly.entity_id
_entity_poly.type
_entity_poly.pdbx_seq_one_letter_code
_entity_poly.pdbx_strand_id
1 'polypeptide(L)'
;MTLTFIFLAVTAIFLIRNYSKDNGRHTVAKIVHAIVLVLIIVIHENSIEQVGYLIQHFPEFKARHLDPVGVVPGELNLITSLLHEILSALILFSALSTVKRTRRSVTLLRALLVISVPVTVIDYYCLYLTSSTDLPDWMVFGRGAIVIAAIYFGIFLLYSARFMREFFRSPEGVSVHHDTSKEQA
;
A
#
# COMPACT_ATOMS: atom_id res chain seq x y z
N MET A 1 7.34 9.22 12.41
CA MET A 1 8.10 8.10 13.01
C MET A 1 7.37 7.34 14.12
N THR A 2 6.85 7.97 15.19
CA THR A 2 6.22 7.24 16.31
C THR A 2 5.00 6.40 15.87
N LEU A 3 4.17 6.95 14.98
CA LEU A 3 3.01 6.23 14.42
C LEU A 3 3.43 5.03 13.56
N THR A 4 4.50 5.15 12.77
CA THR A 4 5.05 4.04 11.98
C THR A 4 5.38 2.84 12.85
N PHE A 5 6.09 3.05 13.96
CA PHE A 5 6.44 1.97 14.88
C PHE A 5 5.19 1.29 15.47
N ILE A 6 4.16 2.07 15.78
CA ILE A 6 2.87 1.53 16.25
C ILE A 6 2.23 0.68 15.15
N PHE A 7 2.17 1.17 13.91
CA PHE A 7 1.61 0.42 12.77
C PHE A 7 2.36 -0.89 12.51
N LEU A 8 3.70 -0.84 12.54
CA LEU A 8 4.54 -2.02 12.36
C LEU A 8 4.35 -3.02 13.51
N ALA A 9 4.29 -2.55 14.76
CA ALA A 9 4.06 -3.41 15.93
C ALA A 9 2.69 -4.10 15.84
N VAL A 10 1.63 -3.33 15.54
CA VAL A 10 0.28 -3.86 15.35
C VAL A 10 0.26 -4.90 14.21
N THR A 11 0.88 -4.58 13.08
CA THR A 11 0.99 -5.49 11.93
C THR A 11 1.71 -6.77 12.31
N ALA A 12 2.84 -6.68 13.02
CA ALA A 12 3.61 -7.83 13.47
C ALA A 12 2.79 -8.75 14.40
N ILE A 13 2.05 -8.18 15.36
CA ILE A 13 1.17 -8.93 16.27
C ILE A 13 0.11 -9.70 15.46
N PHE A 14 -0.54 -9.03 14.50
CA PHE A 14 -1.56 -9.68 13.66
C PHE A 14 -0.97 -10.75 12.74
N LEU A 15 0.23 -10.53 12.18
CA LEU A 15 0.93 -11.51 11.37
C LEU A 15 1.30 -12.75 12.18
N ILE A 16 1.92 -12.57 13.36
CA ILE A 16 2.30 -13.69 14.26
C ILE A 16 1.07 -14.52 14.61
N ARG A 17 -0.03 -13.87 15.02
CA ARG A 17 -1.27 -14.55 15.42
C ARG A 17 -1.90 -15.33 14.27
N ASN A 18 -1.89 -14.81 13.04
CA ASN A 18 -2.48 -15.49 11.89
C ASN A 18 -1.55 -16.58 11.32
N TYR A 19 -0.25 -16.34 11.32
CA TYR A 19 0.72 -17.25 10.70
C TYR A 19 1.07 -18.46 11.56
N SER A 20 0.95 -18.35 12.89
CA SER A 20 1.17 -19.45 13.81
C SER A 20 0.19 -20.60 13.60
N LYS A 21 -1.02 -20.31 13.09
CA LYS A 21 -2.07 -21.30 12.84
C LYS A 21 -1.85 -22.17 11.58
N ASP A 22 -0.91 -21.78 10.72
CA ASP A 22 -0.74 -22.38 9.40
C ASP A 22 0.21 -23.60 9.38
N ASN A 23 0.65 -24.12 10.55
CA ASN A 23 1.47 -25.33 10.70
C ASN A 23 2.63 -25.45 9.68
N GLY A 24 3.37 -24.35 9.46
CA GLY A 24 4.52 -24.32 8.53
C GLY A 24 4.18 -24.26 7.03
N ARG A 25 2.91 -24.21 6.62
CA ARG A 25 2.53 -24.02 5.20
C ARG A 25 2.78 -22.58 4.73
N HIS A 26 3.00 -22.43 3.42
CA HIS A 26 3.12 -21.15 2.72
C HIS A 26 4.23 -20.20 3.25
N THR A 27 5.32 -20.73 3.79
CA THR A 27 6.42 -19.93 4.40
C THR A 27 6.92 -18.82 3.48
N VAL A 28 7.18 -19.12 2.21
CA VAL A 28 7.64 -18.12 1.23
C VAL A 28 6.60 -17.01 1.05
N ALA A 29 5.32 -17.36 0.91
CA ALA A 29 4.25 -16.37 0.74
C ALA A 29 4.10 -15.45 1.97
N LYS A 30 4.27 -15.99 3.17
CA LYS A 30 4.26 -15.23 4.43
C LYS A 30 5.38 -14.21 4.50
N ILE A 31 6.61 -14.63 4.19
CA ILE A 31 7.79 -13.75 4.18
C ILE A 31 7.59 -12.63 3.17
N VAL A 32 7.22 -12.98 1.92
CA VAL A 32 6.97 -11.99 0.86
C VAL A 32 5.83 -11.05 1.24
N HIS A 33 4.73 -11.57 1.80
CA HIS A 33 3.61 -10.74 2.23
C HIS A 33 4.03 -9.76 3.34
N ALA A 34 4.78 -10.22 4.34
CA ALA A 34 5.29 -9.36 5.40
C ALA A 34 6.20 -8.25 4.86
N ILE A 35 7.12 -8.57 3.94
CA ILE A 35 7.98 -7.57 3.27
C ILE A 35 7.14 -6.53 2.54
N VAL A 36 6.15 -6.97 1.76
CA VAL A 36 5.26 -6.06 1.03
C VAL A 36 4.45 -5.17 1.98
N LEU A 37 3.96 -5.71 3.10
CA LEU A 37 3.24 -4.91 4.10
C LEU A 37 4.13 -3.86 4.73
N VAL A 38 5.36 -4.21 5.11
CA VAL A 38 6.33 -3.24 5.65
C VAL A 38 6.61 -2.16 4.62
N LEU A 39 6.84 -2.52 3.36
CA LEU A 39 7.09 -1.56 2.29
C LEU A 39 5.92 -0.59 2.10
N ILE A 40 4.68 -1.10 2.06
CA ILE A 40 3.47 -0.26 1.94
C ILE A 40 3.34 0.67 3.16
N ILE A 41 3.58 0.16 4.37
CA ILE A 41 3.50 0.98 5.60
C ILE A 41 4.53 2.11 5.53
N VAL A 42 5.77 1.82 5.18
CA VAL A 42 6.83 2.84 5.09
C VAL A 42 6.55 3.88 4.01
N ILE A 43 6.04 3.47 2.84
CA ILE A 43 5.72 4.41 1.75
C ILE A 43 4.58 5.36 2.15
N HIS A 44 3.60 4.88 2.90
CA HIS A 44 2.38 5.64 3.18
C HIS A 44 2.28 6.16 4.63
N GLU A 45 3.29 5.96 5.48
CA GLU A 45 3.19 6.21 6.93
C GLU A 45 2.72 7.62 7.31
N ASN A 46 3.14 8.63 6.55
CA ASN A 46 2.81 10.03 6.81
C ASN A 46 1.35 10.35 6.54
N SER A 47 0.64 9.53 5.75
CA SER A 47 -0.68 9.92 5.28
C SER A 47 -1.73 9.96 6.38
N ILE A 48 -1.56 9.15 7.43
CA ILE A 48 -2.50 9.16 8.57
C ILE A 48 -2.34 10.44 9.38
N GLU A 49 -1.10 10.90 9.58
CA GLU A 49 -0.81 12.16 10.25
C GLU A 49 -1.34 13.33 9.43
N GLN A 50 -1.12 13.31 8.11
CA GLN A 50 -1.60 14.34 7.19
C GLN A 50 -3.13 14.38 7.09
N VAL A 51 -3.82 13.24 7.06
CA VAL A 51 -5.29 13.20 7.12
C VAL A 51 -5.80 13.80 8.43
N GLY A 52 -5.15 13.50 9.56
CA GLY A 52 -5.46 14.11 10.85
C GLY A 52 -5.25 15.63 10.84
N TYR A 53 -4.13 16.09 10.28
CA TYR A 53 -3.82 17.51 10.10
C TYR A 53 -4.86 18.20 9.22
N LEU A 54 -5.24 17.60 8.09
CA LEU A 54 -6.24 18.10 7.15
C LEU A 54 -7.59 18.31 7.80
N ILE A 55 -8.04 17.39 8.66
CA ILE A 55 -9.31 17.53 9.40
C ILE A 55 -9.27 18.72 10.37
N GLN A 56 -8.12 18.98 11.00
CA GLN A 56 -7.97 20.00 12.05
C GLN A 56 -7.58 21.39 11.50
N HIS A 57 -6.83 21.43 10.39
CA HIS A 57 -6.15 22.61 9.85
C HIS A 57 -6.34 22.70 8.32
N PHE A 58 -7.57 22.46 7.86
CA PHE A 58 -7.91 22.52 6.43
C PHE A 58 -7.57 23.87 5.78
N PRO A 59 -7.83 25.03 6.41
CA PRO A 59 -7.47 26.33 5.81
C PRO A 59 -5.97 26.46 5.54
N GLU A 60 -5.13 26.03 6.49
CA GLU A 60 -3.67 26.06 6.37
C GLU A 60 -3.18 25.08 5.30
N PHE A 61 -3.75 23.87 5.26
CA PHE A 61 -3.47 22.89 4.22
C PHE A 61 -3.81 23.44 2.83
N LYS A 62 -4.99 24.06 2.69
CA LYS A 62 -5.45 24.69 1.45
C LYS A 62 -4.51 25.81 1.02
N ALA A 63 -4.10 26.68 1.94
CA ALA A 63 -3.19 27.78 1.65
C ALA A 63 -1.83 27.29 1.11
N ARG A 64 -1.28 26.20 1.66
CA ARG A 64 0.01 25.63 1.22
C ARG A 64 -0.02 25.01 -0.18
N HIS A 65 -1.15 24.45 -0.59
CA HIS A 65 -1.24 23.69 -1.84
C HIS A 65 -1.94 24.45 -2.98
N LEU A 66 -2.42 25.68 -2.72
CA LEU A 66 -2.99 26.56 -3.74
C LEU A 66 -1.94 27.27 -4.59
N ASP A 67 -0.68 27.27 -4.17
CA ASP A 67 0.39 27.82 -4.99
C ASP A 67 0.73 26.86 -6.15
N PRO A 68 0.92 27.38 -7.36
CA PRO A 68 1.34 26.56 -8.50
C PRO A 68 2.75 26.01 -8.28
N VAL A 69 2.99 24.77 -8.70
CA VAL A 69 4.29 24.09 -8.58
C VAL A 69 4.72 23.60 -9.96
N GLY A 70 5.74 24.26 -10.52
CA GLY A 70 6.20 24.00 -11.89
C GLY A 70 5.06 24.11 -12.91
N VAL A 71 4.75 23.02 -13.61
CA VAL A 71 3.66 22.96 -14.60
C VAL A 71 2.28 22.60 -14.00
N VAL A 72 2.21 22.28 -12.71
CA VAL A 72 0.96 21.88 -12.04
C VAL A 72 0.27 23.12 -11.46
N PRO A 73 -0.94 23.47 -11.93
CA PRO A 73 -1.70 24.57 -11.35
C PRO A 73 -2.05 24.33 -9.89
N GLY A 74 -2.16 25.39 -9.09
CA GLY A 74 -2.43 25.28 -7.65
C GLY A 74 -3.71 24.51 -7.29
N GLU A 75 -4.80 24.73 -8.04
CA GLU A 75 -6.03 23.95 -7.82
C GLU A 75 -5.83 22.45 -8.05
N LEU A 76 -5.05 22.08 -9.07
CA LEU A 76 -4.73 20.70 -9.36
C LEU A 76 -3.82 20.11 -8.27
N ASN A 77 -2.80 20.86 -7.83
CA ASN A 77 -1.91 20.46 -6.74
C ASN A 77 -2.72 20.15 -5.47
N LEU A 78 -3.61 21.06 -5.06
CA LEU A 78 -4.53 20.86 -3.93
C LEU A 78 -5.36 19.58 -4.10
N ILE A 79 -6.03 19.40 -5.25
CA ILE A 79 -6.87 18.22 -5.51
C ILE A 79 -6.03 16.94 -5.44
N THR A 80 -4.86 16.92 -6.06
CA THR A 80 -4.00 15.73 -6.10
C THR A 80 -3.43 15.40 -4.74
N SER A 81 -3.04 16.39 -3.93
CA SER A 81 -2.58 16.15 -2.56
C SER A 81 -3.72 15.62 -1.69
N LEU A 82 -4.93 16.17 -1.77
CA LEU A 82 -6.10 15.63 -1.06
C LEU A 82 -6.38 14.17 -1.44
N LEU A 83 -6.40 13.89 -2.75
CA LEU A 83 -6.59 12.53 -3.26
C LEU A 83 -5.46 11.59 -2.83
N HIS A 84 -4.22 12.08 -2.80
CA HIS A 84 -3.05 11.32 -2.36
C HIS A 84 -3.25 10.87 -0.91
N GLU A 85 -3.59 11.79 -0.01
CA GLU A 85 -3.75 11.49 1.41
C GLU A 85 -4.88 10.49 1.67
N ILE A 86 -6.02 10.68 1.00
CA ILE A 86 -7.17 9.76 1.11
C ILE A 86 -6.80 8.37 0.57
N LEU A 87 -6.20 8.29 -0.61
CA LEU A 87 -5.81 7.02 -1.23
C LEU A 87 -4.73 6.30 -0.41
N SER A 88 -3.74 7.02 0.09
CA SER A 88 -2.67 6.47 0.95
C SER A 88 -3.25 5.89 2.24
N ALA A 89 -4.19 6.59 2.90
CA ALA A 89 -4.87 6.06 4.08
C ALA A 89 -5.71 4.80 3.76
N LEU A 90 -6.43 4.78 2.63
CA LEU A 90 -7.19 3.62 2.17
C LEU A 90 -6.28 2.42 1.84
N ILE A 91 -5.10 2.68 1.25
CA ILE A 91 -4.09 1.66 0.95
C ILE A 91 -3.57 1.05 2.25
N LEU A 92 -3.20 1.86 3.24
CA LEU A 92 -2.77 1.38 4.56
C LEU A 92 -3.83 0.50 5.23
N PHE A 93 -5.09 0.95 5.25
CA PHE A 93 -6.17 0.19 5.84
C PHE A 93 -6.44 -1.12 5.10
N SER A 94 -6.39 -1.08 3.77
CA SER A 94 -6.56 -2.27 2.93
C SER A 94 -5.39 -3.24 3.10
N ALA A 95 -4.16 -2.75 3.22
CA ALA A 95 -2.96 -3.54 3.49
C ALA A 95 -3.08 -4.25 4.85
N LEU A 96 -3.43 -3.56 5.93
CA LEU A 96 -3.70 -4.22 7.22
C LEU A 96 -4.81 -5.29 7.11
N SER A 97 -5.85 -5.01 6.33
CA SER A 97 -6.93 -5.97 6.12
C SER A 97 -6.48 -7.24 5.39
N THR A 98 -5.42 -7.17 4.57
CA THR A 98 -4.86 -8.36 3.90
C THR A 98 -4.21 -9.36 4.86
N VAL A 99 -3.88 -8.97 6.10
CA VAL A 99 -3.39 -9.89 7.13
C VAL A 99 -4.43 -10.98 7.46
N LYS A 100 -5.73 -10.67 7.32
CA LYS A 100 -6.84 -11.64 7.46
C LYS A 100 -6.95 -12.62 6.28
N ARG A 101 -6.12 -12.44 5.26
CA ARG A 101 -6.02 -13.26 4.04
C ARG A 101 -7.31 -13.39 3.23
N THR A 102 -8.17 -12.37 3.21
CA THR A 102 -9.38 -12.45 2.39
C THR A 102 -9.09 -12.03 0.94
N ARG A 103 -9.68 -12.75 -0.03
CA ARG A 103 -9.58 -12.41 -1.45
C ARG A 103 -10.07 -10.99 -1.75
N ARG A 104 -11.10 -10.54 -1.03
CA ARG A 104 -11.67 -9.20 -1.16
C ARG A 104 -10.65 -8.11 -0.79
N SER A 105 -9.95 -8.27 0.33
CA SER A 105 -8.92 -7.30 0.77
C SER A 105 -7.76 -7.19 -0.22
N VAL A 106 -7.29 -8.31 -0.78
CA VAL A 106 -6.19 -8.29 -1.77
C VAL A 106 -6.64 -7.67 -3.09
N THR A 107 -7.86 -7.94 -3.52
CA THR A 107 -8.41 -7.36 -4.75
C THR A 107 -8.56 -5.85 -4.61
N LEU A 108 -9.08 -5.39 -3.47
CA LEU A 108 -9.19 -3.97 -3.16
C LEU A 108 -7.81 -3.29 -3.11
N LEU A 109 -6.84 -3.87 -2.39
CA LEU A 109 -5.49 -3.32 -2.31
C LEU A 109 -4.86 -3.16 -3.70
N ARG A 110 -4.97 -4.18 -4.55
CA ARG A 110 -4.44 -4.12 -5.92
C ARG A 110 -5.09 -3.03 -6.77
N ALA A 111 -6.40 -2.85 -6.65
CA ALA A 111 -7.11 -1.80 -7.36
C ALA A 111 -6.65 -0.40 -6.88
N LEU A 112 -6.54 -0.21 -5.56
CA LEU A 112 -6.10 1.04 -4.96
C LEU A 112 -4.66 1.40 -5.38
N LEU A 113 -3.75 0.41 -5.42
CA LEU A 113 -2.38 0.63 -5.91
C LEU A 113 -2.38 1.13 -7.35
N VAL A 114 -3.15 0.52 -8.27
CA VAL A 114 -3.18 0.98 -9.67
C VAL A 114 -3.76 2.39 -9.80
N ILE A 115 -4.86 2.68 -9.08
CA ILE A 115 -5.52 3.99 -9.14
C ILE A 115 -4.65 5.10 -8.54
N SER A 116 -3.83 4.78 -7.53
CA SER A 116 -2.99 5.77 -6.86
C SER A 116 -1.74 6.16 -7.64
N VAL A 117 -1.24 5.34 -8.57
CA VAL A 117 -0.04 5.67 -9.37
C VAL A 117 -0.04 7.10 -9.94
N PRO A 118 -1.04 7.53 -10.74
CA PRO A 118 -1.01 8.88 -11.31
C PRO A 118 -0.99 9.98 -10.24
N VAL A 119 -1.72 9.79 -9.13
CA VAL A 119 -1.80 10.75 -8.03
C VAL A 119 -0.45 10.84 -7.30
N THR A 120 0.16 9.70 -6.99
CA THR A 120 1.48 9.64 -6.35
C THR A 120 2.60 10.20 -7.23
N VAL A 121 2.49 10.08 -8.56
CA VAL A 121 3.47 10.67 -9.49
C VAL A 121 3.39 12.19 -9.49
N ILE A 122 2.18 12.77 -9.49
CA ILE A 122 2.00 14.22 -9.40
C ILE A 122 2.49 14.73 -8.04
N ASP A 123 2.12 14.06 -6.96
CA ASP A 123 2.54 14.43 -5.61
C ASP A 123 4.07 14.38 -5.45
N TYR A 124 4.71 13.31 -5.94
CA TYR A 124 6.18 13.21 -6.00
C TYR A 124 6.81 14.36 -6.79
N TYR A 125 6.23 14.71 -7.94
CA TYR A 125 6.72 15.83 -8.75
C TYR A 125 6.66 17.15 -7.97
N CYS A 126 5.53 17.46 -7.33
CA CYS A 126 5.36 18.67 -6.53
C CYS A 126 6.35 18.70 -5.35
N LEU A 127 6.54 17.58 -4.67
CA LEU A 127 7.49 17.45 -3.55
C LEU A 127 8.95 17.59 -4.00
N TYR A 128 9.28 17.05 -5.17
CA TYR A 128 10.64 17.13 -5.72
C TYR A 128 10.99 18.57 -6.08
N LEU A 129 10.10 19.30 -6.76
CA LEU A 129 10.39 20.68 -7.17
C LEU A 129 10.43 21.67 -6.01
N THR A 130 9.71 21.39 -4.92
CA THR A 130 9.81 22.19 -3.70
C THR A 130 11.13 21.98 -2.94
N SER A 131 11.86 20.89 -3.25
CA SER A 131 13.13 20.53 -2.59
C SER A 131 14.38 20.59 -3.49
N SER A 132 14.23 20.63 -4.82
CA SER A 132 15.33 20.62 -5.78
C SER A 132 14.96 21.38 -7.07
N THR A 133 15.84 22.28 -7.52
CA THR A 133 15.55 23.23 -8.61
C THR A 133 16.21 22.92 -9.96
N ASP A 134 17.05 21.88 -10.04
CA ASP A 134 18.02 21.81 -11.14
C ASP A 134 17.63 20.86 -12.28
N LEU A 135 16.51 20.14 -12.15
CA LEU A 135 16.06 19.18 -13.15
C LEU A 135 14.88 19.72 -13.96
N PRO A 136 14.85 19.49 -15.29
CA PRO A 136 13.69 19.85 -16.10
C PRO A 136 12.47 18.99 -15.74
N ASP A 137 11.28 19.58 -15.80
CA ASP A 137 10.01 18.99 -15.34
C ASP A 137 9.75 17.58 -15.88
N TRP A 138 9.94 17.39 -17.19
CA TRP A 138 9.70 16.11 -17.86
C TRP A 138 10.58 14.99 -17.30
N MET A 139 11.79 15.32 -16.82
CA MET A 139 12.71 14.34 -16.25
C MET A 139 12.30 13.98 -14.81
N VAL A 140 11.82 14.96 -14.04
CA VAL A 140 11.26 14.71 -12.70
C VAL A 140 10.01 13.83 -12.80
N PHE A 141 9.07 14.17 -13.69
CA PHE A 141 7.89 13.36 -13.98
C PHE A 141 8.26 11.95 -14.46
N GLY A 142 9.18 11.83 -15.41
CA GLY A 142 9.62 10.54 -15.95
C GLY A 142 10.23 9.64 -14.88
N ARG A 143 11.09 10.19 -14.02
CA ARG A 143 11.68 9.44 -12.90
C ARG A 143 10.63 9.01 -11.89
N GLY A 144 9.75 9.93 -11.48
CA GLY A 144 8.64 9.63 -10.57
C GLY A 144 7.76 8.51 -11.12
N ALA A 145 7.32 8.64 -12.38
CA ALA A 145 6.51 7.64 -13.06
C ALA A 145 7.17 6.26 -13.09
N ILE A 146 8.45 6.18 -13.48
CA ILE A 146 9.17 4.90 -13.56
C ILE A 146 9.30 4.26 -12.18
N VAL A 147 9.77 5.00 -11.17
CA VAL A 147 10.03 4.46 -9.84
C VAL A 147 8.73 4.03 -9.16
N ILE A 148 7.72 4.91 -9.14
CA ILE A 148 6.44 4.65 -8.50
C ILE A 148 5.71 3.51 -9.21
N ALA A 149 5.64 3.52 -10.55
CA ALA A 149 5.02 2.43 -11.30
C ALA A 149 5.75 1.10 -11.07
N ALA A 150 7.09 1.08 -11.05
CA ALA A 150 7.85 -0.14 -10.80
C ALA A 150 7.54 -0.75 -9.42
N ILE A 151 7.49 0.07 -8.37
CA ILE A 151 7.16 -0.38 -7.01
C ILE A 151 5.72 -0.93 -6.96
N TYR A 152 4.76 -0.16 -7.43
CA TYR A 152 3.33 -0.49 -7.29
C TYR A 152 2.95 -1.66 -8.20
N PHE A 153 3.49 -1.71 -9.41
CA PHE A 153 3.32 -2.82 -10.33
C PHE A 153 4.04 -4.08 -9.82
N GLY A 154 5.23 -3.94 -9.22
CA GLY A 154 5.93 -5.05 -8.57
C GLY A 154 5.09 -5.69 -7.47
N ILE A 155 4.50 -4.87 -6.59
CA ILE A 155 3.58 -5.34 -5.54
C ILE A 155 2.34 -6.01 -6.17
N PHE A 156 1.77 -5.41 -7.21
CA PHE A 156 0.62 -5.97 -7.92
C PHE A 156 0.93 -7.36 -8.52
N LEU A 157 2.10 -7.52 -9.15
CA LEU A 157 2.55 -8.78 -9.72
C LEU A 157 2.78 -9.83 -8.64
N LEU A 158 3.41 -9.46 -7.52
CA LEU A 158 3.59 -10.36 -6.37
C LEU A 158 2.23 -10.89 -5.87
N TYR A 159 1.25 -10.01 -5.65
CA TYR A 159 -0.10 -10.43 -5.24
C TYR A 159 -0.88 -11.21 -6.31
N SER A 160 -0.45 -11.14 -7.57
CA SER A 160 -1.03 -11.91 -8.69
C SER A 160 -0.35 -13.26 -8.90
N ALA A 161 0.85 -13.44 -8.34
CA ALA A 161 1.63 -14.68 -8.47
C ALA A 161 0.86 -15.87 -7.91
N ARG A 162 1.08 -17.06 -8.50
CA ARG A 162 0.36 -18.29 -8.14
C ARG A 162 0.48 -18.60 -6.64
N PHE A 163 1.69 -18.56 -6.09
CA PHE A 163 1.94 -18.87 -4.67
C PHE A 163 1.22 -17.91 -3.71
N MET A 164 1.15 -16.61 -4.04
CA MET A 164 0.38 -15.64 -3.26
C MET A 164 -1.12 -15.88 -3.39
N ARG A 165 -1.63 -16.15 -4.59
CA ARG A 165 -3.04 -16.47 -4.79
C ARG A 165 -3.47 -17.70 -4.01
N GLU A 166 -2.64 -18.74 -3.94
CA GLU A 166 -2.88 -19.93 -3.13
C GLU A 166 -2.88 -19.58 -1.63
N PHE A 167 -1.92 -18.79 -1.17
CA PHE A 167 -1.86 -18.29 0.21
C PHE A 167 -3.14 -17.53 0.64
N PHE A 168 -3.74 -16.72 -0.24
CA PHE A 168 -4.99 -16.00 0.02
C PHE A 168 -6.28 -16.80 -0.23
N ARG A 169 -6.17 -18.03 -0.76
CA ARG A 169 -7.32 -18.93 -0.98
C ARG A 169 -7.53 -19.92 0.15
N SER A 170 -6.57 -20.07 1.06
CA SER A 170 -6.65 -20.98 2.20
C SER A 170 -6.85 -20.24 3.53
N PRO A 171 -7.92 -19.45 3.73
CA PRO A 171 -8.24 -18.99 5.07
C PRO A 171 -8.76 -20.20 5.85
N GLU A 172 -7.97 -20.69 6.81
CA GLU A 172 -8.37 -21.61 7.89
C GLU A 172 -9.61 -22.49 7.60
N GLY A 173 -9.42 -23.75 7.15
CA GLY A 173 -10.53 -24.72 7.17
C GLY A 173 -10.75 -25.63 5.97
N VAL A 174 -9.73 -25.95 5.16
CA VAL A 174 -9.77 -27.27 4.50
C VAL A 174 -9.13 -28.24 5.47
N SER A 175 -9.94 -28.77 6.38
CA SER A 175 -9.67 -30.09 6.94
C SER A 175 -9.40 -30.98 5.74
N VAL A 176 -8.17 -31.48 5.64
CA VAL A 176 -7.91 -32.61 4.77
C VAL A 176 -8.79 -33.70 5.37
N HIS A 177 -9.98 -33.93 4.80
CA HIS A 177 -10.66 -35.20 4.97
C HIS A 177 -9.66 -36.20 4.41
N HIS A 178 -8.92 -36.83 5.32
CA HIS A 178 -8.23 -38.05 5.02
C HIS A 178 -9.36 -39.02 4.68
N ASP A 179 -9.64 -39.18 3.38
CA ASP A 179 -10.40 -40.30 2.87
C ASP A 179 -9.57 -41.55 3.17
N THR A 180 -9.73 -42.09 4.38
CA THR A 180 -9.38 -43.47 4.72
C THR A 180 -10.48 -44.40 4.22
N SER A 181 -10.79 -44.31 2.92
CA SER A 181 -11.77 -45.14 2.24
C SER A 181 -11.14 -45.73 0.98
N LYS A 182 -10.10 -46.56 1.16
CA LYS A 182 -9.65 -47.60 0.20
C LYS A 182 -8.44 -48.35 0.75
N GLU A 183 -8.66 -49.12 1.81
CA GLU A 183 -7.77 -50.24 2.12
C GLU A 183 -8.54 -51.36 2.84
N GLN A 184 -9.69 -51.73 2.28
CA GLN A 184 -10.34 -53.02 2.50
C GLN A 184 -11.04 -53.40 1.20
N ALA A 185 -10.27 -54.01 0.30
CA ALA A 185 -10.76 -54.84 -0.80
C ALA A 185 -9.75 -55.97 -0.99
#